data_AF-A0A1J4KQ67-F1
#
_entry.id   AF-A0A1J4KQ67-F1
#
_cell.length_a   1.000
_cell.length_b   1.000
_cell.length_c   1.000
_cell.angle_alpha   90.00
_cell.angle_beta   90.00
_cell.angle_gamma   90.00
#
_symmetry.space_group_name_H-M   'P 1'
#
loop_
_entity.id
_entity.type
_entity.pdbx_description
1 polymer ?
#
loop_
_entity_poly.entity_id
_entity_poly.type
_entity_poly.pdbx_seq_one_letter_code
_entity_poly.pdbx_strand_id
1 'polypeptide(L)'
;MEYIAEEYSKDLEMCTLRQVPDSEILKKEAQIQAKFGNYDAAEELFAMSTSTREMTLQQRQENVHNFYERLQEHVEQRHADELALNDEKRMKEFNDIKIHYNKEIERMRKVLANSSMKLQVEQNFEEEDEIFKELIIDVEDENEMPKMEPSPKSSPKAVTPTKLSPRPSLSPKPTLPPKSPKPAISPKPAASPRSLVSRTLASARQKAAAKSPKSQMSPAAKRKTAPPASPSQ
;
A
#
# COMPACT_ATOMS: atom_id res chain seq x y z
N MET A 1 -10.14 -4.97 8.61
CA MET A 1 -10.98 -5.74 7.65
C MET A 1 -12.46 -5.41 7.80
N GLU A 2 -13.01 -5.37 9.02
CA GLU A 2 -14.44 -5.06 9.28
C GLU A 2 -14.91 -3.74 8.62
N TYR A 3 -14.13 -2.67 8.74
CA TYR A 3 -14.42 -1.37 8.09
C TYR A 3 -14.57 -1.44 6.55
N ILE A 4 -13.77 -2.28 5.87
CA ILE A 4 -13.85 -2.43 4.40
C ILE A 4 -15.14 -3.15 4.01
N ALA A 5 -15.54 -4.15 4.79
CA ALA A 5 -16.79 -4.88 4.56
C ALA A 5 -18.04 -4.02 4.80
N GLU A 6 -18.01 -3.16 5.83
CA GLU A 6 -19.10 -2.22 6.13
C GLU A 6 -19.32 -1.21 5.00
N GLU A 7 -18.26 -0.55 4.53
CA GLU A 7 -18.36 0.44 3.45
C GLU A 7 -18.71 -0.23 2.11
N TYR A 8 -18.20 -1.43 1.83
CA TYR A 8 -18.59 -2.22 0.67
C TYR A 8 -20.09 -2.56 0.65
N SER A 9 -20.64 -3.04 1.78
CA SER A 9 -22.06 -3.35 1.91
C SER A 9 -22.92 -2.11 1.65
N LYS A 10 -22.54 -0.99 2.27
CA LYS A 10 -23.22 0.29 2.12
C LYS A 10 -23.20 0.79 0.67
N ASP A 11 -22.07 0.68 -0.03
CA ASP A 11 -21.96 1.11 -1.42
C ASP A 11 -22.79 0.23 -2.37
N LEU A 12 -22.84 -1.08 -2.13
CA LEU A 12 -23.72 -1.99 -2.87
C LEU A 12 -25.20 -1.66 -2.66
N GLU A 13 -25.62 -1.39 -1.43
CA GLU A 13 -26.98 -0.94 -1.14
C GLU A 13 -27.30 0.36 -1.90
N MET A 14 -26.38 1.33 -1.87
CA MET A 14 -26.53 2.59 -2.59
C MET A 14 -26.64 2.42 -4.10
N CYS A 15 -26.00 1.41 -4.71
CA CYS A 15 -26.17 1.10 -6.13
C CYS A 15 -27.63 0.77 -6.46
N THR A 16 -28.31 0.01 -5.60
CA THR A 16 -29.70 -0.45 -5.81
C THR A 16 -30.74 0.64 -5.53
N LEU A 17 -30.47 1.54 -4.59
CA LEU A 17 -31.39 2.62 -4.21
C LEU A 17 -31.37 3.80 -5.19
N ARG A 18 -30.26 4.02 -5.89
CA ARG A 18 -30.12 5.15 -6.82
C ARG A 18 -30.94 4.93 -8.09
N GLN A 19 -31.80 5.91 -8.40
CA GLN A 19 -32.57 5.92 -9.64
C GLN A 19 -31.65 5.92 -10.88
N VAL A 20 -32.17 5.39 -11.98
CA VAL A 20 -31.55 5.42 -13.31
C VAL A 20 -32.40 6.37 -14.16
N PRO A 21 -32.00 7.65 -14.32
CA PRO A 21 -32.83 8.66 -14.97
C PRO A 21 -33.30 8.26 -16.37
N ASP A 22 -32.42 7.66 -17.16
CA ASP A 22 -32.72 7.27 -18.54
C ASP A 22 -33.80 6.17 -18.60
N SER A 23 -33.75 5.21 -17.68
CA SER A 23 -34.80 4.19 -17.52
C SER A 23 -36.14 4.82 -17.14
N GLU A 24 -36.15 5.79 -16.22
CA GLU A 24 -37.37 6.47 -15.80
C GLU A 24 -37.98 7.33 -16.93
N ILE A 25 -37.15 7.92 -17.79
CA ILE A 25 -37.62 8.65 -18.98
C ILE A 25 -38.28 7.68 -19.96
N LEU A 26 -37.61 6.59 -20.32
CA LEU A 26 -38.14 5.57 -21.23
C LEU A 26 -39.45 4.95 -20.71
N LYS A 27 -39.52 4.67 -19.41
CA LYS A 27 -40.72 4.16 -18.76
C LYS A 27 -41.89 5.15 -18.84
N LYS A 28 -41.63 6.45 -18.65
CA LYS A 28 -42.66 7.49 -18.81
C LYS A 28 -43.11 7.61 -20.26
N GLU A 29 -42.20 7.51 -21.22
CA GLU A 29 -42.52 7.56 -22.64
C GLU A 29 -43.36 6.34 -23.07
N ALA A 30 -43.02 5.15 -22.59
CA ALA A 30 -43.83 3.94 -22.75
C ALA A 30 -45.28 4.15 -22.24
N GLN A 31 -45.43 4.74 -21.05
CA GLN A 31 -46.75 5.06 -20.49
C GLN A 31 -47.52 6.07 -21.36
N ILE A 32 -46.83 7.02 -21.98
CA ILE A 32 -47.45 7.99 -22.90
C ILE A 32 -47.93 7.28 -24.16
N GLN A 33 -47.09 6.43 -24.78
CA GLN A 33 -47.46 5.67 -25.98
C GLN A 33 -48.65 4.74 -25.74
N ALA A 34 -48.68 4.07 -24.59
CA ALA A 34 -49.81 3.22 -24.19
C ALA A 34 -51.13 4.03 -24.07
N LYS A 35 -51.08 5.26 -23.54
CA LYS A 35 -52.25 6.14 -23.45
C LYS A 35 -52.81 6.55 -24.81
N PHE A 36 -51.97 6.59 -25.84
CA PHE A 36 -52.39 6.89 -27.22
C PHE A 36 -52.77 5.63 -28.01
N GLY A 37 -52.79 4.46 -27.38
CA GLY A 37 -53.16 3.19 -28.04
C GLY A 37 -52.03 2.55 -28.85
N ASN A 38 -50.81 3.09 -28.79
CA ASN A 38 -49.63 2.55 -29.47
C ASN A 38 -48.97 1.47 -28.58
N TYR A 39 -49.63 0.33 -28.41
CA TYR A 39 -49.19 -0.69 -27.46
C TYR A 39 -47.86 -1.36 -27.84
N ASP A 40 -47.63 -1.65 -29.12
CA ASP A 40 -46.39 -2.28 -29.58
C ASP A 40 -45.16 -1.40 -29.26
N ALA A 41 -45.26 -0.09 -29.55
CA ALA A 41 -44.20 0.87 -29.25
C ALA A 41 -44.03 1.08 -27.73
N ALA A 42 -45.11 1.02 -26.97
CA ALA A 42 -45.06 1.12 -25.52
C ALA A 42 -44.36 -0.10 -24.88
N GLU A 43 -44.61 -1.30 -25.40
CA GLU A 43 -43.97 -2.53 -24.94
C GLU A 43 -42.46 -2.51 -25.23
N GLU A 44 -42.06 -2.09 -26.43
CA GLU A 44 -40.64 -1.93 -26.78
C GLU A 44 -39.93 -0.93 -25.86
N LEU A 45 -40.49 0.26 -25.66
CA LEU A 45 -39.92 1.26 -24.76
C LEU A 45 -39.85 0.78 -23.31
N PHE A 46 -40.86 0.01 -22.86
CA PHE A 46 -40.86 -0.56 -21.52
C PHE A 46 -39.77 -1.62 -21.35
N ALA A 47 -39.59 -2.50 -22.35
CA ALA A 47 -38.50 -3.46 -22.38
C ALA A 47 -37.13 -2.77 -22.37
N MET A 48 -36.94 -1.74 -23.20
CA MET A 48 -35.73 -0.91 -23.21
C MET A 48 -35.48 -0.23 -21.86
N SER A 49 -36.52 0.27 -21.19
CA SER A 49 -36.39 0.89 -19.87
C SER A 49 -35.90 -0.11 -18.82
N THR A 50 -36.39 -1.34 -18.87
CA THR A 50 -36.02 -2.42 -17.94
C THR A 50 -34.57 -2.85 -18.19
N SER A 51 -34.23 -3.13 -19.45
CA SER A 51 -32.87 -3.49 -19.86
C SER A 51 -31.85 -2.40 -19.49
N THR A 52 -32.18 -1.14 -19.72
CA THR A 52 -31.33 0.01 -19.36
C THR A 52 -31.08 0.08 -17.85
N ARG A 53 -32.11 -0.18 -17.05
CA ARG A 53 -32.00 -0.21 -15.58
C ARG A 53 -31.09 -1.34 -15.12
N GLU A 54 -31.33 -2.55 -15.62
CA GLU A 54 -30.57 -3.74 -15.25
C GLU A 54 -29.10 -3.59 -15.62
N MET A 55 -28.80 -3.19 -16.86
CA MET A 55 -27.43 -2.94 -17.32
C MET A 55 -26.73 -1.88 -16.45
N THR A 56 -27.41 -0.78 -16.15
CA THR A 56 -26.82 0.29 -15.33
C THR A 56 -26.57 -0.17 -13.90
N LEU A 57 -27.49 -0.92 -13.30
CA LEU A 57 -27.33 -1.46 -11.95
C LEU A 57 -26.18 -2.46 -11.89
N GLN A 58 -26.11 -3.38 -12.86
CA GLN A 58 -25.04 -4.35 -12.97
C GLN A 58 -23.68 -3.63 -13.10
N GLN A 59 -23.55 -2.68 -14.02
CA GLN A 59 -22.31 -1.92 -14.19
C GLN A 59 -21.90 -1.18 -12.91
N ARG A 60 -22.85 -0.60 -12.17
CA ARG A 60 -22.57 0.06 -10.88
C ARG A 60 -22.05 -0.93 -9.85
N GLN A 61 -22.67 -2.10 -9.74
CA GLN A 61 -22.24 -3.16 -8.81
C GLN A 61 -20.86 -3.68 -9.18
N GLU A 62 -20.60 -3.97 -10.45
CA GLU A 62 -19.28 -4.38 -10.95
C GLU A 62 -18.20 -3.34 -10.62
N ASN A 63 -18.49 -2.05 -10.78
CA ASN A 63 -17.55 -1.00 -10.40
C ASN A 63 -17.24 -0.99 -8.89
N VAL A 64 -18.25 -1.22 -8.04
CA VAL A 64 -18.06 -1.34 -6.59
C VAL A 64 -17.20 -2.56 -6.26
N HIS A 65 -17.52 -3.74 -6.80
CA HIS A 65 -16.72 -4.96 -6.62
C HIS A 65 -15.25 -4.72 -6.99
N ASN A 66 -15.00 -4.25 -8.21
CA ASN A 66 -13.65 -3.97 -8.70
C ASN A 66 -12.89 -2.96 -7.84
N PHE A 67 -13.58 -1.94 -7.31
CA PHE A 67 -12.96 -0.95 -6.45
C PHE A 67 -12.50 -1.58 -5.12
N TYR A 68 -13.36 -2.35 -4.47
CA TYR A 68 -13.06 -2.94 -3.17
C TYR A 68 -12.08 -4.12 -3.26
N GLU A 69 -12.09 -4.89 -4.35
CA GLU A 69 -11.07 -5.90 -4.62
C GLU A 69 -9.67 -5.27 -4.71
N ARG A 70 -9.52 -4.19 -5.49
CA ARG A 70 -8.24 -3.46 -5.59
C ARG A 70 -7.82 -2.83 -4.27
N LEU A 71 -8.79 -2.32 -3.51
CA LEU A 71 -8.52 -1.74 -2.19
C LEU A 71 -8.00 -2.80 -1.23
N GLN A 72 -8.61 -3.99 -1.23
CA GLN A 72 -8.17 -5.12 -0.41
C GLN A 72 -6.76 -5.56 -0.81
N GLU A 73 -6.50 -5.77 -2.10
CA GLU A 73 -5.17 -6.12 -2.62
C GLU A 73 -4.13 -5.09 -2.20
N HIS A 74 -4.46 -3.79 -2.29
CA HIS A 74 -3.55 -2.72 -1.87
C HIS A 74 -3.24 -2.75 -0.37
N VAL A 75 -4.23 -3.03 0.48
CA VAL A 75 -4.04 -3.15 1.92
C VAL A 75 -3.18 -4.36 2.27
N GLU A 76 -3.43 -5.51 1.64
CA GLU A 76 -2.65 -6.73 1.81
C GLU A 76 -1.20 -6.53 1.37
N GLN A 77 -0.98 -5.89 0.22
CA GLN A 77 0.36 -5.56 -0.27
C GLN A 77 1.10 -4.63 0.70
N ARG A 78 0.44 -3.56 1.17
CA ARG A 78 1.04 -2.64 2.15
C ARG A 78 1.43 -3.34 3.44
N HIS A 79 0.58 -4.25 3.92
CA HIS A 79 0.86 -5.04 5.11
C HIS A 79 2.07 -5.97 4.89
N ALA A 80 2.16 -6.64 3.73
CA ALA A 80 3.31 -7.46 3.39
C ALA A 80 4.61 -6.63 3.30
N ASP A 81 4.56 -5.44 2.70
CA ASP A 81 5.70 -4.53 2.61
C ASP A 81 6.14 -4.04 4.00
N GLU A 82 5.19 -3.74 4.89
CA GLU A 82 5.46 -3.34 6.28
C GLU A 82 6.12 -4.46 7.10
N LEU A 83 5.68 -5.70 6.93
CA LEU A 83 6.30 -6.87 7.56
C LEU A 83 7.73 -7.07 7.05
N ALA A 84 7.94 -7.06 5.73
CA ALA A 84 9.27 -7.22 5.14
C ALA A 84 10.24 -6.12 5.61
N LEU A 85 9.77 -4.87 5.69
CA LEU A 85 10.56 -3.75 6.21
C LEU A 85 10.87 -3.91 7.70
N ASN A 86 9.94 -4.49 8.48
CA ASN A 86 10.17 -4.79 9.89
C ASN A 86 11.28 -5.83 10.04
N ASP A 87 11.22 -6.92 9.29
CA ASP A 87 12.20 -8.00 9.33
C ASP A 87 13.59 -7.49 8.92
N GLU A 88 13.67 -6.67 7.88
CA GLU A 88 14.94 -6.04 7.46
C GLU A 88 15.54 -5.19 8.58
N LYS A 89 14.73 -4.34 9.23
CA LYS A 89 15.20 -3.50 10.36
C LYS A 89 15.64 -4.34 11.54
N ARG A 90 14.88 -5.38 11.89
CA ARG A 90 15.17 -6.29 12.98
C ARG A 90 16.52 -7.00 12.75
N MET A 91 16.72 -7.53 11.55
CA MET A 91 17.99 -8.17 11.15
C MET A 91 19.16 -7.21 11.16
N LYS A 92 18.95 -5.96 10.72
CA LYS A 92 19.98 -4.92 10.80
C LYS A 92 20.37 -4.63 12.25
N GLU A 93 19.40 -4.45 13.13
CA GLU A 93 19.67 -4.20 14.56
C GLU A 93 20.39 -5.38 15.22
N PHE A 94 20.02 -6.63 14.90
CA PHE A 94 20.75 -7.80 15.36
C PHE A 94 22.20 -7.82 14.90
N ASN A 95 22.45 -7.49 13.64
CA ASN A 95 23.80 -7.38 13.11
C ASN A 95 24.60 -6.28 13.82
N ASP A 96 23.98 -5.13 14.09
CA ASP A 96 24.62 -4.03 14.81
C ASP A 96 24.99 -4.44 16.25
N ILE A 97 24.10 -5.15 16.94
CA ILE A 97 24.36 -5.72 18.27
C ILE A 97 25.52 -6.72 18.21
N LYS A 98 25.50 -7.66 17.25
CA LYS A 98 26.57 -8.65 17.09
C LYS A 98 27.92 -7.99 16.83
N ILE A 99 27.96 -6.98 15.97
CA ILE A 99 29.18 -6.21 15.69
C ILE A 99 29.68 -5.50 16.95
N HIS A 100 28.79 -4.86 17.71
CA HIS A 100 29.16 -4.17 18.94
C HIS A 100 29.70 -5.14 20.00
N TYR A 101 29.01 -6.26 20.19
CA TYR A 101 29.42 -7.32 21.11
C TYR A 101 30.81 -7.87 20.77
N ASN A 102 31.05 -8.20 19.50
CA ASN A 102 32.34 -8.71 19.06
C ASN A 102 33.47 -7.70 19.25
N LYS A 103 33.22 -6.41 18.96
CA LYS A 103 34.18 -5.33 19.24
C LYS A 103 34.52 -5.23 20.72
N GLU A 104 33.52 -5.38 21.58
CA GLU A 104 33.70 -5.29 23.03
C GLU A 104 34.44 -6.50 23.59
N ILE A 105 34.16 -7.72 23.09
CA ILE A 105 34.96 -8.90 23.38
C ILE A 105 36.42 -8.67 22.99
N GLU A 106 36.68 -8.19 21.77
CA GLU A 106 38.05 -7.98 21.32
C GLU A 106 38.78 -6.93 22.17
N ARG A 107 38.08 -5.87 22.57
CA ARG A 107 38.59 -4.85 23.51
C ARG A 107 38.95 -5.47 24.86
N MET A 108 38.05 -6.30 25.42
CA MET A 108 38.25 -6.97 26.70
C MET A 108 39.41 -7.97 26.65
N ARG A 109 39.50 -8.81 25.60
CA ARG A 109 40.63 -9.73 25.38
C ARG A 109 41.96 -8.97 25.33
N LYS A 110 42.02 -7.82 24.63
CA LYS A 110 43.23 -6.96 24.60
C LYS A 110 43.59 -6.39 25.98
N VAL A 111 42.60 -5.93 26.75
CA VAL A 111 42.83 -5.41 28.11
C VAL A 111 43.33 -6.51 29.03
N LEU A 112 42.77 -7.71 28.94
CA LEU A 112 43.17 -8.88 29.72
C LEU A 112 44.61 -9.29 29.41
N ALA A 113 44.95 -9.45 28.12
CA ALA A 113 46.31 -9.78 27.69
C ALA A 113 47.34 -8.75 28.18
N ASN A 114 47.04 -7.45 28.04
CA ASN A 114 47.90 -6.37 28.55
C ASN A 114 48.08 -6.42 30.07
N SER A 115 47.02 -6.74 30.80
CA SER A 115 47.05 -6.84 32.27
C SER A 115 47.84 -8.06 32.73
N SER A 116 47.67 -9.20 32.05
CA SER A 116 48.41 -10.44 32.31
C SER A 116 49.90 -10.24 32.13
N MET A 117 50.31 -9.61 31.01
CA MET A 117 51.72 -9.26 30.76
C MET A 117 52.29 -8.34 31.85
N LYS A 118 51.52 -7.32 32.27
CA LYS A 118 51.96 -6.35 33.28
C LYS A 118 52.14 -6.99 34.66
N LEU A 119 51.28 -7.94 35.01
CA LEU A 119 51.32 -8.66 36.28
C LEU A 119 52.21 -9.90 36.24
N GLN A 120 52.76 -10.25 35.07
CA GLN A 120 53.54 -11.48 34.84
C GLN A 120 52.77 -12.75 35.21
N VAL A 121 51.46 -12.74 34.97
CA VAL A 121 50.58 -13.90 35.13
C VAL A 121 50.40 -14.57 33.77
N GLU A 122 50.39 -15.90 33.74
CA GLU A 122 50.15 -16.67 32.52
C GLU A 122 48.66 -16.65 32.16
N GLN A 123 48.33 -16.44 30.88
CA GLN A 123 46.93 -16.43 30.44
C GLN A 123 46.40 -17.86 30.31
N ASN A 124 45.20 -18.09 30.83
CA ASN A 124 44.46 -19.33 30.59
C ASN A 124 43.51 -19.14 29.40
N PHE A 125 43.96 -19.48 28.19
CA PHE A 125 43.18 -19.30 26.97
C PHE A 125 41.91 -20.16 26.92
N GLU A 126 41.88 -21.31 27.60
CA GLU A 126 40.69 -22.18 27.64
C GLU A 126 39.56 -21.51 28.44
N GLU A 127 39.85 -20.94 29.60
CA GLU A 127 38.87 -20.17 30.37
C GLU A 127 38.45 -18.88 29.65
N GLU A 128 39.37 -18.22 28.96
CA GLU A 128 39.06 -17.01 28.18
C GLU A 128 38.08 -17.29 27.04
N ASP A 129 38.23 -18.39 26.32
CA ASP A 129 37.30 -18.77 25.25
C ASP A 129 35.93 -19.22 25.80
N GLU A 130 35.86 -19.73 27.04
CA GLU A 130 34.58 -20.00 27.71
C GLU A 130 33.86 -18.71 28.16
N ILE A 131 34.59 -17.68 28.56
CA ILE A 131 34.04 -16.39 29.01
C ILE A 131 33.67 -15.50 27.82
N PHE A 132 34.52 -15.45 26.81
CA PHE A 132 34.36 -14.62 25.61
C PHE A 132 33.78 -15.41 24.44
N LYS A 133 32.62 -16.04 24.66
CA LYS A 133 31.88 -16.78 23.64
C LYS A 133 31.33 -15.85 22.56
N GLU A 134 31.25 -16.34 21.33
CA GLU A 134 30.58 -15.60 20.26
C GLU A 134 29.08 -15.50 20.55
N LEU A 135 28.50 -14.33 20.32
CA LEU A 135 27.05 -14.15 20.35
C LEU A 135 26.44 -14.82 19.12
N ILE A 136 25.78 -15.95 19.34
CA ILE A 136 24.96 -16.65 18.36
C ILE A 136 23.53 -16.17 18.59
N ILE A 137 22.95 -15.54 17.57
CA ILE A 137 21.53 -15.14 17.57
C ILE A 137 20.84 -16.10 16.60
N ASP A 138 20.10 -17.05 17.16
CA ASP A 138 19.34 -18.01 16.37
C ASP A 138 18.08 -17.34 15.82
N VAL A 139 17.95 -17.33 14.49
CA VAL A 139 16.82 -16.74 13.76
C VAL A 139 15.59 -17.66 13.84
N GLU A 140 15.70 -18.87 14.40
CA GLU A 140 14.58 -19.81 14.54
C GLU A 140 13.76 -19.62 15.82
N ASP A 141 14.26 -18.90 16.83
CA ASP A 141 13.53 -18.56 18.08
C ASP A 141 12.51 -17.40 17.90
N GLU A 142 12.13 -17.12 16.65
CA GLU A 142 11.22 -16.04 16.28
C GLU A 142 9.80 -16.17 16.84
N ASN A 143 9.39 -17.35 17.30
CA ASN A 143 8.06 -17.58 17.86
C ASN A 143 7.95 -17.28 19.36
N GLU A 144 9.05 -16.96 20.05
CA GLU A 144 9.09 -16.85 21.52
C GLU A 144 9.48 -15.46 22.04
N MET A 145 9.34 -14.41 21.23
CA MET A 145 9.36 -13.06 21.79
C MET A 145 8.19 -12.92 22.77
N PRO A 146 8.43 -12.58 24.06
CA PRO A 146 7.36 -12.28 25.00
C PRO A 146 6.55 -11.14 24.39
N LYS A 147 5.29 -11.43 24.08
CA LYS A 147 4.31 -10.44 23.64
C LYS A 147 4.15 -9.45 24.79
N MET A 148 5.01 -8.43 24.84
CA MET A 148 4.91 -7.39 25.86
C MET A 148 3.55 -6.75 25.67
N GLU A 149 2.66 -6.99 26.64
CA GLU A 149 1.37 -6.32 26.67
C GLU A 149 1.61 -4.82 26.55
N PRO A 150 0.87 -4.11 25.66
CA PRO A 150 1.02 -2.68 25.52
C PRO A 150 0.80 -2.05 26.89
N SER A 151 1.85 -1.45 27.44
CA SER A 151 1.80 -0.78 28.74
C SER A 151 0.65 0.23 28.69
N PRO A 152 -0.26 0.25 29.68
CA PRO A 152 -1.38 1.17 29.67
C PRO A 152 -0.83 2.59 29.67
N LYS A 153 -1.02 3.29 28.54
CA LYS A 153 -0.73 4.72 28.43
C LYS A 153 -1.47 5.40 29.57
N SER A 154 -0.69 5.99 30.46
CA SER A 154 -1.17 6.81 31.57
C SER A 154 -2.24 7.78 31.07
N SER A 155 -3.47 7.57 31.52
CA SER A 155 -4.58 8.47 31.26
C SER A 155 -4.24 9.85 31.81
N PRO A 156 -4.46 10.95 31.06
CA PRO A 156 -4.33 12.29 31.63
C PRO A 156 -5.39 12.44 32.74
N LYS A 157 -4.93 12.80 33.94
CA LYS A 157 -5.76 13.09 35.10
C LYS A 157 -6.84 14.11 34.72
N ALA A 158 -8.10 13.67 34.73
CA ALA A 158 -9.26 14.53 34.73
C ALA A 158 -9.20 15.44 35.97
N VAL A 159 -9.04 16.74 35.74
CA VAL A 159 -9.12 17.75 36.78
C VAL A 159 -10.58 17.91 37.18
N THR A 160 -10.87 17.68 38.46
CA THR A 160 -12.19 17.86 39.08
C THR A 160 -12.69 19.31 38.96
N PRO A 161 -13.99 19.54 38.77
CA PRO A 161 -14.54 20.89 38.62
C PRO A 161 -14.83 21.51 40.00
N THR A 162 -14.11 22.59 40.34
CA THR A 162 -14.42 23.39 41.52
C THR A 162 -15.41 24.50 41.15
N LYS A 163 -16.59 24.43 41.77
CA LYS A 163 -17.65 25.45 41.80
C LYS A 163 -17.10 26.86 42.08
N LEU A 164 -17.49 27.83 41.25
CA LEU A 164 -17.68 29.22 41.66
C LEU A 164 -18.88 29.86 40.94
N SER A 165 -19.52 30.76 41.69
CA SER A 165 -20.85 31.40 41.57
C SER A 165 -21.26 32.11 40.28
N PRO A 166 -22.56 32.47 40.15
CA PRO A 166 -23.18 33.05 38.94
C PRO A 166 -23.35 34.58 38.99
N ARG A 167 -23.18 35.26 37.83
CA ARG A 167 -23.86 36.48 37.31
C ARG A 167 -22.92 37.30 36.39
N PRO A 168 -23.43 38.27 35.58
CA PRO A 168 -24.67 38.33 34.81
C PRO A 168 -24.44 38.72 33.33
N SER A 169 -25.50 38.63 32.54
CA SER A 169 -25.66 39.07 31.15
C SER A 169 -25.21 40.50 30.84
N LEU A 170 -24.48 40.70 29.74
CA LEU A 170 -24.48 41.95 28.96
C LEU A 170 -24.25 41.66 27.45
N SER A 171 -25.37 41.76 26.73
CA SER A 171 -25.58 42.35 25.40
C SER A 171 -24.79 41.89 24.14
N PRO A 172 -25.50 41.68 23.01
CA PRO A 172 -24.93 41.31 21.72
C PRO A 172 -24.49 42.54 20.91
N LYS A 173 -23.45 42.40 20.09
CA LYS A 173 -23.03 43.40 19.09
C LYS A 173 -22.87 42.74 17.70
N PRO A 174 -23.03 43.52 16.62
CA PRO A 174 -23.98 43.20 15.58
C PRO A 174 -23.34 42.65 14.31
N THR A 175 -24.12 41.81 13.66
CA THR A 175 -24.04 41.32 12.30
C THR A 175 -23.80 42.46 11.30
N LEU A 176 -22.71 42.37 10.51
CA LEU A 176 -22.55 43.16 9.29
C LEU A 176 -23.01 42.32 8.07
N PRO A 177 -23.65 42.95 7.07
CA PRO A 177 -24.44 42.28 6.05
C PRO A 177 -23.59 41.62 4.94
N PRO A 178 -24.08 40.53 4.33
CA PRO A 178 -23.47 39.94 3.15
C PRO A 178 -23.75 40.80 1.92
N LYS A 179 -22.69 41.19 1.19
CA LYS A 179 -22.82 41.80 -0.15
C LYS A 179 -23.30 40.75 -1.15
N SER A 180 -24.47 40.98 -1.71
CA SER A 180 -25.07 40.25 -2.82
C SER A 180 -24.44 40.65 -4.19
N PRO A 181 -24.89 40.12 -5.35
CA PRO A 181 -24.04 39.45 -6.33
C PRO A 181 -23.75 40.32 -7.56
N LYS A 182 -22.72 39.98 -8.35
CA LYS A 182 -22.53 40.54 -9.70
C LYS A 182 -23.13 39.62 -10.77
N PRO A 183 -23.66 40.18 -11.88
CA PRO A 183 -24.54 39.47 -12.79
C PRO A 183 -23.79 38.64 -13.84
N ALA A 184 -24.49 37.61 -14.29
CA ALA A 184 -24.15 36.78 -15.44
C ALA A 184 -24.12 37.57 -16.76
N ILE A 185 -23.07 37.36 -17.54
CA ILE A 185 -23.10 37.53 -19.00
C ILE A 185 -22.66 36.19 -19.59
N SER A 186 -23.55 35.62 -20.39
CA SER A 186 -23.38 34.45 -21.26
C SER A 186 -23.83 34.87 -22.67
N PRO A 187 -23.61 34.11 -23.77
CA PRO A 187 -22.59 33.07 -24.07
C PRO A 187 -22.02 33.10 -25.52
N LYS A 188 -21.09 32.16 -25.80
CA LYS A 188 -20.79 31.43 -27.09
C LYS A 188 -20.01 32.14 -28.22
N PRO A 189 -19.36 31.41 -29.18
CA PRO A 189 -19.21 29.94 -29.34
C PRO A 189 -17.77 29.42 -29.62
N ALA A 190 -17.71 28.11 -29.84
CA ALA A 190 -16.58 27.19 -29.97
C ALA A 190 -15.61 27.40 -31.14
N ALA A 191 -14.35 27.01 -30.93
CA ALA A 191 -13.49 26.36 -31.92
C ALA A 191 -12.46 25.47 -31.21
N SER A 192 -12.25 24.28 -31.78
CA SER A 192 -11.54 23.12 -31.23
C SER A 192 -10.02 23.15 -31.59
N PRO A 193 -9.23 22.08 -31.37
CA PRO A 193 -8.08 22.07 -30.47
C PRO A 193 -6.72 22.20 -31.19
N ARG A 194 -5.67 22.63 -30.48
CA ARG A 194 -4.29 22.45 -30.94
C ARG A 194 -3.37 21.91 -29.85
N SER A 195 -2.57 20.97 -30.32
CA SER A 195 -1.78 19.95 -29.65
C SER A 195 -0.45 20.45 -29.06
N LEU A 196 0.07 19.62 -28.14
CA LEU A 196 1.49 19.36 -27.84
C LEU A 196 2.28 20.43 -27.05
N VAL A 197 2.40 20.17 -25.73
CA VAL A 197 3.49 20.67 -24.90
C VAL A 197 4.31 19.46 -24.45
N SER A 198 5.43 19.21 -25.13
CA SER A 198 6.48 18.29 -24.67
C SER A 198 7.64 19.14 -24.17
N ARG A 199 7.86 19.12 -22.85
CA ARG A 199 9.07 19.65 -22.21
C ARG A 199 10.24 18.73 -22.54
N THR A 200 11.28 19.26 -23.17
CA THR A 200 12.61 18.62 -23.23
C THR A 200 13.52 19.23 -22.18
N LEU A 201 13.99 18.36 -21.28
CA LEU A 201 15.10 18.60 -20.36
C LEU A 201 16.43 18.48 -21.09
N ALA A 202 17.41 19.16 -20.50
CA ALA A 202 18.80 19.26 -20.88
C ALA A 202 19.54 17.90 -21.01
N SER A 203 20.62 17.89 -21.80
CA SER A 203 22.00 17.85 -21.27
C SER A 203 22.98 16.96 -22.07
N ALA A 204 24.18 17.49 -22.22
CA ALA A 204 25.48 16.81 -22.24
C ALA A 204 25.86 15.86 -23.39
N ARG A 205 26.28 16.51 -24.49
CA ARG A 205 27.59 16.36 -25.14
C ARG A 205 28.67 15.58 -24.34
N GLN A 206 29.03 14.37 -24.78
CA GLN A 206 30.39 13.83 -24.66
C GLN A 206 30.73 12.92 -25.86
N LYS A 207 31.85 13.25 -26.51
CA LYS A 207 32.55 12.44 -27.53
C LYS A 207 33.48 11.47 -26.79
N ALA A 208 33.65 10.25 -27.29
CA ALA A 208 34.95 9.74 -27.77
C ALA A 208 34.95 8.25 -28.14
N ALA A 209 35.68 7.99 -29.24
CA ALA A 209 36.54 6.85 -29.52
C ALA A 209 35.93 5.47 -29.88
N ALA A 210 36.01 5.21 -31.18
CA ALA A 210 36.02 3.90 -31.82
C ALA A 210 37.21 3.02 -31.37
N LYS A 211 36.98 1.70 -31.29
CA LYS A 211 37.88 0.62 -31.72
C LYS A 211 37.25 -0.76 -31.48
N SER A 212 36.73 -1.35 -32.56
CA SER A 212 36.77 -2.82 -32.81
C SER A 212 38.09 -3.11 -33.57
N PRO A 213 38.60 -4.36 -33.79
CA PRO A 213 37.85 -5.61 -34.01
C PRO A 213 38.55 -6.97 -33.67
N LYS A 214 37.90 -8.07 -34.11
CA LYS A 214 38.35 -9.47 -34.39
C LYS A 214 38.27 -10.47 -33.23
N SER A 215 37.44 -11.52 -33.29
CA SER A 215 37.31 -12.67 -34.22
C SER A 215 38.17 -13.88 -33.81
N GLN A 216 37.53 -14.95 -33.35
CA GLN A 216 37.93 -16.36 -33.51
C GLN A 216 36.68 -17.22 -33.18
N MET A 217 36.01 -17.76 -34.19
CA MET A 217 36.17 -19.10 -34.78
C MET A 217 35.66 -20.25 -33.91
N SER A 218 34.72 -20.98 -34.51
CA SER A 218 33.88 -22.07 -34.00
C SER A 218 34.58 -23.46 -34.14
N PRO A 219 33.87 -24.61 -34.19
CA PRO A 219 33.91 -25.68 -33.18
C PRO A 219 34.48 -27.02 -33.70
N ALA A 220 34.81 -27.98 -32.81
CA ALA A 220 34.95 -29.42 -33.12
C ALA A 220 35.19 -30.20 -31.81
N ALA A 221 34.33 -31.12 -31.37
CA ALA A 221 34.03 -32.47 -31.87
C ALA A 221 34.82 -33.58 -31.14
N LYS A 222 34.08 -34.55 -30.54
CA LYS A 222 34.19 -36.03 -30.67
C LYS A 222 33.46 -36.69 -29.47
N ARG A 223 32.32 -37.37 -29.70
CA ARG A 223 32.16 -38.81 -30.07
C ARG A 223 32.68 -39.75 -28.98
N LYS A 224 31.83 -40.49 -28.27
CA LYS A 224 31.40 -41.91 -28.51
C LYS A 224 30.87 -42.37 -27.13
N THR A 225 29.89 -43.23 -26.87
CA THR A 225 29.17 -44.30 -27.59
C THR A 225 28.02 -44.71 -26.65
N ALA A 226 26.85 -45.00 -27.21
CA ALA A 226 25.81 -45.87 -26.63
C ALA A 226 25.63 -47.06 -27.60
N PRO A 227 24.69 -48.00 -27.36
CA PRO A 227 24.49 -49.00 -26.28
C PRO A 227 24.64 -50.41 -26.94
N PRO A 228 23.79 -51.47 -26.78
CA PRO A 228 22.95 -52.01 -25.69
C PRO A 228 23.15 -53.55 -25.45
N ALA A 229 22.52 -54.15 -24.43
CA ALA A 229 21.94 -55.53 -24.51
C ALA A 229 21.18 -55.91 -23.22
N SER A 230 19.86 -55.79 -23.30
CA SER A 230 18.75 -56.72 -23.02
C SER A 230 18.92 -58.01 -22.16
N PRO A 231 17.80 -58.66 -21.75
CA PRO A 231 17.59 -59.36 -20.47
C PRO A 231 17.66 -60.89 -20.52
N SER A 232 17.70 -61.55 -19.35
CA SER A 232 17.27 -62.93 -18.99
C SER A 232 17.64 -63.13 -17.50
N GLN A 233 16.86 -63.72 -16.59
CA GLN A 233 15.71 -64.62 -16.61
C GLN A 233 14.71 -64.21 -15.52
#